data_AF-A0AAD7D4Q0-F1
#
_entry.id   AF-A0AAD7D4Q0-F1
#
_cell.length_a   1.000
_cell.length_b   1.000
_cell.length_c   1.000
_cell.angle_alpha   90.00
_cell.angle_beta   90.00
_cell.angle_gamma   90.00
#
_symmetry.space_group_name_H-M   'P 1'
#
loop_
_entity.id
_entity.type
_entity.pdbx_description
1 polymer ?
#
loop_
_entity_poly.entity_id
_entity_poly.type
_entity_poly.pdbx_seq_one_letter_code
_entity_poly.pdbx_strand_id
1 'polypeptide(L)'
;MSVTQLQARIDELSAEIVRQQEVLADLERKKSASQRQLNAIRDPVARLPLEISSKIFVHCLPSDPLPDARIPPLLFLNICNRWTEIALATTELWASIDV
;
A
#
# COMPACT_ATOMS: atom_id res chain seq x y z
N MET A 1 -23.89 -33.65 30.53
CA MET A 1 -22.97 -33.56 29.36
C MET A 1 -21.66 -34.21 29.75
N SER A 2 -21.24 -35.25 29.02
CA SER A 2 -19.96 -35.93 29.28
C SER A 2 -18.80 -35.06 28.79
N VAL A 3 -17.64 -35.13 29.44
CA VAL A 3 -16.39 -34.46 29.03
C VAL A 3 -16.08 -34.71 27.55
N THR A 4 -16.32 -35.92 27.07
CA THR A 4 -16.14 -36.31 25.66
C THR A 4 -17.03 -35.52 24.69
N GLN A 5 -18.25 -35.18 25.09
CA GLN A 5 -19.17 -34.40 24.25
C GLN A 5 -18.70 -32.94 24.12
N LEU A 6 -18.18 -32.37 25.21
CA LEU A 6 -17.61 -31.02 25.19
C LEU A 6 -16.34 -30.97 24.34
N GLN A 7 -15.49 -31.98 24.44
CA GLN A 7 -14.27 -32.05 23.63
C GLN A 7 -14.59 -32.13 22.14
N ALA A 8 -15.52 -33.01 21.72
CA ALA A 8 -15.92 -33.12 20.34
C ALA A 8 -16.49 -31.79 19.79
N ARG A 9 -17.23 -31.04 20.62
CA ARG A 9 -17.77 -29.73 20.24
C ARG A 9 -16.67 -28.67 20.09
N ILE A 10 -15.66 -28.69 20.96
CA ILE A 10 -14.50 -27.80 20.85
C ILE A 10 -13.73 -28.10 19.56
N ASP A 11 -13.52 -29.38 19.24
CA ASP A 11 -12.78 -29.79 18.04
C ASP A 11 -13.54 -29.36 16.76
N GLU A 12 -14.86 -29.54 16.74
CA GLU A 12 -15.74 -29.09 15.65
C GLU A 12 -15.67 -27.56 15.47
N LEU A 13 -15.81 -26.79 16.54
CA LEU A 13 -15.74 -25.33 16.49
C LEU A 13 -14.35 -24.85 16.07
N SER A 14 -13.28 -25.53 16.50
CA SER A 14 -11.91 -25.20 16.13
C SER A 14 -11.67 -25.41 14.63
N ALA A 15 -12.19 -26.50 14.07
CA ALA A 15 -12.12 -26.77 12.63
C ALA A 15 -12.88 -25.70 11.82
N GLU A 16 -14.06 -25.29 12.29
CA GLU A 16 -14.84 -24.25 11.63
C GLU A 16 -14.17 -22.87 11.72
N ILE A 17 -13.51 -22.53 12.84
CA ILE A 17 -12.71 -21.30 12.98
C ILE A 17 -11.61 -21.27 11.92
N VAL A 18 -10.84 -22.35 11.76
CA VAL A 18 -9.76 -22.42 10.77
C VAL A 18 -10.30 -22.19 9.36
N ARG A 19 -11.41 -22.87 9.01
CA ARG A 19 -12.06 -22.71 7.71
C ARG A 19 -12.50 -21.27 7.46
N GLN A 20 -13.10 -20.62 8.46
CA GLN A 20 -13.55 -19.23 8.33
C GLN A 20 -12.37 -18.25 8.22
N GLN A 21 -11.27 -18.50 8.91
CA GLN A 21 -10.04 -17.70 8.77
C GLN A 21 -9.46 -17.79 7.36
N GLU A 22 -9.48 -18.96 6.72
CA GLU A 22 -9.03 -19.12 5.33
C GLU A 22 -9.90 -18.31 4.36
N VAL A 23 -11.23 -18.38 4.53
CA VAL A 23 -12.18 -17.60 3.73
C VAL A 23 -11.97 -16.10 3.94
N LEU A 24 -11.81 -15.66 5.19
CA LEU A 24 -11.58 -14.26 5.52
C LEU A 24 -10.28 -13.76 4.87
N ALA A 25 -9.19 -14.52 4.99
CA ALA A 25 -7.92 -14.18 4.36
C ALA A 25 -8.03 -14.06 2.83
N ASP A 26 -8.80 -14.94 2.18
CA ASP A 26 -9.04 -14.84 0.75
C ASP A 26 -9.85 -13.60 0.36
N LEU A 27 -10.93 -13.30 1.10
CA LEU A 27 -11.74 -12.11 0.87
C LEU A 27 -10.95 -10.82 1.12
N GLU A 28 -10.10 -10.78 2.13
CA GLU A 28 -9.22 -9.63 2.40
C GLU A 28 -8.20 -9.41 1.28
N ARG A 29 -7.64 -10.48 0.71
CA ARG A 29 -6.78 -10.39 -0.47
C ARG A 29 -7.54 -9.81 -1.66
N LYS A 30 -8.75 -10.31 -1.94
CA LYS A 30 -9.62 -9.82 -3.04
C LYS A 30 -10.03 -8.37 -2.85
N LYS A 31 -10.43 -7.99 -1.63
CA LYS A 31 -10.75 -6.61 -1.25
C LYS A 31 -9.55 -5.70 -1.47
N SER A 32 -8.36 -6.10 -0.99
CA SER A 32 -7.14 -5.31 -1.13
C SER A 32 -6.73 -5.12 -2.59
N ALA A 33 -6.86 -6.16 -3.42
CA ALA A 33 -6.64 -6.04 -4.87
C ALA A 33 -7.61 -5.07 -5.53
N SER A 34 -8.90 -5.17 -5.22
CA SER A 34 -9.94 -4.26 -5.75
C SER A 34 -9.72 -2.81 -5.28
N GLN A 35 -9.31 -2.62 -4.02
CA GLN A 35 -8.99 -1.31 -3.47
C GLN A 35 -7.79 -0.68 -4.18
N ARG A 36 -6.75 -1.47 -4.50
CA ARG A 36 -5.61 -0.99 -5.30
C ARG A 36 -6.05 -0.55 -6.70
N GLN A 37 -6.93 -1.31 -7.35
CA GLN A 37 -7.48 -0.93 -8.66
C GLN A 37 -8.29 0.37 -8.59
N LEU A 38 -9.16 0.50 -7.59
CA LEU A 38 -9.94 1.73 -7.38
C LEU A 38 -9.02 2.94 -7.13
N ASN A 39 -7.98 2.76 -6.32
CA ASN A 39 -7.00 3.81 -6.05
C ASN A 39 -6.24 4.20 -7.31
N ALA A 40 -5.85 3.24 -8.16
CA ALA A 40 -5.20 3.53 -9.44
C ALA A 40 -6.10 4.31 -10.42
N ILE A 41 -7.41 4.03 -10.43
CA ILE A 41 -8.39 4.78 -11.24
C ILE A 41 -8.58 6.20 -10.70
N ARG A 42 -8.61 6.34 -9.37
CA ARG A 42 -8.83 7.63 -8.70
C ARG A 42 -7.58 8.50 -8.63
N ASP A 43 -6.39 7.91 -8.80
CA ASP A 43 -5.13 8.64 -8.79
C ASP A 43 -5.10 9.64 -9.95
N PRO A 44 -5.16 10.96 -9.69
CA PRO A 44 -5.09 11.95 -10.75
C PRO A 44 -3.74 11.92 -11.45
N VAL A 45 -2.66 11.64 -10.70
CA VAL A 45 -1.30 11.51 -11.23
C VAL A 45 -1.28 10.35 -12.22
N ALA A 46 -2.00 9.26 -11.92
CA ALA A 46 -2.57 8.23 -12.82
C ALA A 46 -2.64 8.58 -14.32
N ARG A 47 -3.24 9.75 -14.56
CA ARG A 47 -3.72 10.19 -15.87
C ARG A 47 -2.88 11.32 -16.46
N LEU A 48 -1.95 11.86 -15.69
CA LEU A 48 -1.06 12.92 -16.14
C LEU A 48 0.11 12.31 -16.94
N PRO A 49 0.61 13.04 -17.95
CA PRO A 49 1.91 12.75 -18.56
C PRO A 49 3.01 12.68 -17.49
N LEU A 50 4.07 11.92 -17.79
CA LEU A 50 5.22 11.76 -16.90
C LEU A 50 5.81 13.12 -16.53
N GLU A 51 5.99 14.00 -17.51
CA GLU A 51 6.62 15.31 -17.38
C GLU A 51 5.83 16.23 -16.44
N ILE A 52 4.50 16.15 -16.48
CA ILE A 52 3.63 16.94 -15.59
C ILE A 52 3.72 16.40 -14.18
N SER A 53 3.72 15.08 -14.02
CA SER A 53 3.84 14.41 -12.72
C SER A 53 5.19 14.72 -12.06
N SER A 54 6.29 14.62 -12.80
CA SER A 54 7.64 14.98 -12.35
C SER A 54 7.71 16.44 -11.88
N LYS A 55 7.16 17.38 -12.65
CA LYS A 55 7.11 18.80 -12.26
C LYS A 55 6.33 19.02 -10.97
N ILE A 56 5.18 18.38 -10.81
CA ILE A 56 4.39 18.45 -9.57
C ILE A 56 5.23 17.94 -8.40
N PHE A 57 5.92 16.80 -8.54
CA PHE A 57 6.73 16.22 -7.46
C PHE A 57 7.87 17.16 -7.04
N VAL A 58 8.55 17.80 -8.00
CA VAL A 58 9.62 18.77 -7.72
C VAL A 58 9.08 19.98 -6.97
N HIS A 59 7.89 20.48 -7.33
CA HIS A 59 7.24 21.58 -6.62
C HIS A 59 6.74 21.21 -5.21
N CYS A 60 6.64 19.93 -4.89
CA CYS A 60 6.24 19.44 -3.57
C CYS A 60 7.43 19.19 -2.64
N LEU A 61 8.68 19.42 -3.09
CA LEU A 61 9.84 19.30 -2.22
C LEU A 61 9.78 20.32 -1.07
N PRO A 62 10.10 19.92 0.16
CA PRO A 62 10.26 20.87 1.26
C PRO A 62 11.47 21.78 1.01
N SER A 63 11.47 22.96 1.64
CA SER A 63 12.63 23.86 1.59
C SER A 63 13.89 23.22 2.18
N ASP A 64 13.73 22.45 3.27
CA ASP A 64 14.81 21.71 3.95
C ASP A 64 14.50 20.21 3.89
N PRO A 65 14.94 19.51 2.83
CA PRO A 65 14.69 18.08 2.67
C PRO A 65 15.46 17.28 3.72
N LEU A 66 14.72 16.48 4.49
CA LEU A 66 15.26 15.49 5.41
C LEU A 66 14.96 14.09 4.87
N PRO A 67 15.85 13.10 5.08
CA PRO A 67 15.61 11.71 4.70
C PRO A 67 14.58 11.05 5.64
N ASP A 68 13.31 11.46 5.56
CA ASP A 68 12.16 10.87 6.24
C ASP A 68 11.20 10.27 5.21
N ALA A 69 10.80 9.01 5.40
CA ALA A 69 9.84 8.31 4.54
C ALA A 69 8.45 8.98 4.43
N ARG A 70 8.16 9.96 5.30
CA ARG A 70 6.92 10.75 5.32
C ARG A 70 7.07 12.10 4.63
N ILE A 71 8.27 12.47 4.19
CA ILE A 71 8.58 13.76 3.57
C ILE A 71 9.07 13.52 2.13
N PRO A 72 8.67 14.35 1.14
CA PRO A 72 9.25 14.30 -0.19
C PRO A 72 10.78 14.49 -0.17
N PRO A 73 11.52 13.80 -1.05
CA PRO A 73 11.01 12.94 -2.12
C PRO A 73 10.72 11.49 -1.70
N LEU A 74 11.16 11.04 -0.52
CA LEU A 74 11.02 9.65 -0.08
C LEU A 74 9.55 9.22 0.09
N LEU A 75 8.67 10.15 0.47
CA LEU A 75 7.22 9.91 0.53
C LEU A 75 6.66 9.34 -0.78
N PHE A 76 7.15 9.81 -1.93
CA PHE A 76 6.62 9.39 -3.24
C PHE A 76 6.90 7.92 -3.53
N LEU A 77 7.94 7.34 -2.92
CA LEU A 77 8.27 5.93 -3.07
C LEU A 77 7.27 5.00 -2.35
N ASN A 78 6.48 5.53 -1.41
CA ASN A 78 5.61 4.75 -0.52
C ASN A 78 4.12 4.80 -0.89
N ILE A 79 3.74 5.50 -1.96
CA ILE A 79 2.33 5.73 -2.31
C ILE A 79 1.80 4.61 -3.21
N CYS A 80 2.40 4.44 -4.40
CA CYS A 80 2.09 3.35 -5.32
C CYS A 80 3.24 3.15 -6.32
N ASN A 81 3.28 1.99 -6.98
CA ASN A 81 4.37 1.66 -7.92
C ASN A 81 4.59 2.74 -8.99
N ARG A 82 3.52 3.37 -9.50
CA ARG A 82 3.65 4.41 -10.52
C ARG A 82 4.28 5.69 -9.98
N TRP A 83 3.98 6.08 -8.75
CA TRP A 83 4.66 7.22 -8.11
C TRP A 83 6.12 6.89 -7.82
N THR A 84 6.41 5.65 -7.40
CA THR A 84 7.79 5.16 -7.25
C THR A 84 8.55 5.25 -8.57
N GLU A 85 7.99 4.76 -9.67
CA GLU A 85 8.59 4.83 -11.01
C GLU A 85 8.87 6.28 -11.44
N ILE A 86 7.89 7.18 -11.28
CA ILE A 86 8.04 8.60 -11.62
C ILE A 86 9.13 9.25 -10.75
N ALA A 87 9.11 9.01 -9.44
CA ALA A 87 10.06 9.60 -8.52
C ALA A 87 11.49 9.13 -8.79
N LEU A 88 11.69 7.83 -9.04
CA LEU A 88 13.00 7.28 -9.40
C LEU A 88 13.50 7.78 -10.76
N ALA A 89 12.60 8.01 -11.72
CA ALA A 89 12.96 8.57 -13.03
C ALA A 89 13.25 10.08 -12.99
N THR A 90 12.82 10.79 -11.95
CA THR A 90 12.97 12.25 -11.84
C THR A 90 14.22 12.58 -11.01
N THR A 91 15.36 12.71 -11.68
CA THR A 91 16.67 12.96 -11.03
C THR A 91 16.71 14.24 -10.18
N GLU A 92 15.98 15.27 -10.57
CA GLU A 92 15.87 16.56 -9.86
C GLU A 92 15.39 16.40 -8.40
N LEU A 93 14.58 15.38 -8.11
CA LEU A 93 14.10 15.10 -6.75
C LEU A 93 15.21 14.71 -5.79
N TRP A 94 16.26 14.08 -6.30
CA TRP A 94 17.35 13.50 -5.49
C TRP A 94 18.55 14.43 -5.38
N ALA A 95 18.59 15.50 -6.17
CA ALA A 95 19.69 16.46 -6.19
C ALA A 95 19.82 17.27 -4.88
N SER A 96 18.74 17.36 -4.08
CA SER A 96 18.70 18.13 -2.85
C SER A 96 18.85 17.29 -1.57
N ILE A 97 18.97 15.96 -1.68
CA ILE A 97 19.18 15.10 -0.50
C ILE A 97 20.68 15.04 -0.22
N ASP A 98 21.08 15.53 0.94
CA ASP A 98 22.41 15.33 1.49
C ASP A 98 22.43 14.05 2.35
N VAL A 99 23.46 13.21 2.22
CA VAL A 99 23.56 11.88 2.86
C VAL A 99 24.54 11.90 4.04
#